data_AF-A0A6V7KGE6-F1
#
_entry.id   AF-A0A6V7KGE6-F1
#
_cell.length_a   1.000
_cell.length_b   1.000
_cell.length_c   1.000
_cell.angle_alpha   90.00
_cell.angle_beta   90.00
_cell.angle_gamma   90.00
#
_symmetry.space_group_name_H-M   'P 1'
#
loop_
_entity.id
_entity.type
_entity.pdbx_description
1 polymer ?
#
loop_
_entity_poly.entity_id
_entity_poly.type
_entity_poly.pdbx_seq_one_letter_code
_entity_poly.pdbx_strand_id
1 'polypeptide(L)'
;SYDGAMGQGPGLESHGGSTFCAVASLYLMNKLHTALSMDKLERLKRWCLMRQTDGFQGRPGKPSDTCYSFWIGATLRLLEVQQFSDPEENRDFVLNTQDTRIGGFAKSYDTRSDPLHTYL
;
A
#
# COMPACT_ATOMS: atom_id res chain seq x y z
N SER A 1 0.99 13.26 -8.28
CA SER A 1 -0.30 13.96 -8.07
C SER A 1 -0.11 15.10 -7.07
N TYR A 2 -1.09 15.99 -6.92
CA TYR A 2 -1.05 17.12 -5.98
C TYR A 2 -0.99 16.66 -4.51
N ASP A 3 -1.45 15.45 -4.20
CA ASP A 3 -1.47 14.86 -2.87
C ASP A 3 -0.16 14.11 -2.51
N GLY A 4 0.80 14.02 -3.43
CA GLY A 4 2.15 13.49 -3.16
C GLY A 4 2.44 12.10 -3.74
N ALA A 5 1.44 11.33 -4.16
CA ALA A 5 1.62 9.98 -4.68
C ALA A 5 1.34 9.88 -6.20
N MET A 6 1.31 8.63 -6.71
CA MET A 6 1.20 8.34 -8.14
C MET A 6 -0.18 7.75 -8.46
N GLY A 7 -0.82 8.29 -9.49
CA GLY A 7 -2.00 7.71 -10.10
C GLY A 7 -1.63 6.78 -11.25
N GLN A 8 -2.64 6.14 -11.86
CA GLN A 8 -2.46 5.29 -13.04
C GLN A 8 -1.92 6.05 -14.26
N GLY A 9 -2.07 7.37 -14.29
CA GLY A 9 -1.60 8.23 -15.35
C GLY A 9 -1.54 9.69 -14.93
N PRO A 10 -0.99 10.59 -15.77
CA PRO A 10 -0.91 12.01 -15.48
C PRO A 10 -2.28 12.62 -15.19
N GLY A 11 -2.39 13.39 -14.11
CA GLY A 11 -3.63 14.05 -13.70
C GLY A 11 -4.67 13.15 -13.03
N LEU A 12 -4.45 11.83 -12.99
CA LEU A 12 -5.36 10.89 -12.32
C LEU A 12 -5.10 10.81 -10.82
N GLU A 13 -6.13 10.37 -10.10
CA GLU A 13 -6.10 10.17 -8.65
C GLU A 13 -4.99 9.21 -8.23
N SER A 14 -4.27 9.56 -7.16
CA SER A 14 -3.24 8.71 -6.58
C SER A 14 -3.83 7.41 -6.06
N HIS A 15 -3.10 6.31 -6.25
CA HIS A 15 -3.57 4.98 -5.88
C HIS A 15 -2.42 4.11 -5.37
N GLY A 16 -2.66 3.30 -4.34
CA GLY A 16 -1.65 2.45 -3.70
C GLY A 16 -0.95 1.51 -4.68
N GLY A 17 -1.72 0.78 -5.50
CA GLY A 17 -1.16 -0.09 -6.54
C GLY A 17 -0.28 0.65 -7.57
N SER A 18 -0.74 1.78 -8.12
CA SER A 18 0.06 2.58 -9.07
C SER A 18 1.31 3.16 -8.41
N THR A 19 1.18 3.56 -7.15
CA THR A 19 2.29 4.08 -6.34
C THR A 19 3.35 3.02 -6.12
N PHE A 20 2.96 1.80 -5.74
CA PHE A 20 3.88 0.67 -5.68
C PHE A 20 4.57 0.44 -7.03
N CYS A 21 3.81 0.33 -8.12
CA CYS A 21 4.38 0.08 -9.45
C CYS A 21 5.44 1.14 -9.81
N ALA A 22 5.15 2.41 -9.57
CA ALA A 22 6.09 3.50 -9.84
C ALA A 22 7.33 3.45 -8.94
N VAL A 23 7.15 3.26 -7.62
CA VAL A 23 8.25 3.22 -6.65
C VAL A 23 9.14 2.00 -6.88
N ALA A 24 8.55 0.82 -7.04
CA ALA A 24 9.29 -0.41 -7.35
C ALA A 24 10.05 -0.29 -8.67
N SER A 25 9.45 0.30 -9.71
CA SER A 25 10.14 0.55 -10.98
C SER A 25 11.35 1.47 -10.80
N LEU A 26 11.19 2.58 -10.06
CA LEU A 26 12.30 3.49 -9.77
C LEU A 26 13.40 2.82 -8.93
N TYR A 27 13.02 1.96 -7.98
CA TYR A 27 13.96 1.19 -7.17
C TYR A 27 14.76 0.22 -8.06
N LEU A 28 14.11 -0.56 -8.92
CA LEU A 28 14.75 -1.50 -9.85
C LEU A 28 15.71 -0.80 -10.84
N MET A 29 15.42 0.45 -11.22
CA MET A 29 16.31 1.26 -12.06
C MET A 29 17.45 1.94 -11.27
N ASN A 30 17.52 1.76 -9.95
CA ASN A 30 18.42 2.49 -9.05
C ASN A 30 18.27 4.03 -9.19
N LYS A 31 17.03 4.49 -9.33
CA LYS A 31 16.68 5.91 -9.54
C LYS A 31 15.75 6.49 -8.49
N LEU A 32 15.28 5.71 -7.51
CA LEU A 32 14.32 6.15 -6.50
C LEU A 32 14.71 7.47 -5.82
N HIS A 33 15.97 7.61 -5.40
CA HIS A 33 16.48 8.80 -4.72
C HIS A 33 16.97 9.91 -5.65
N THR A 34 16.95 9.69 -6.97
CA THR A 34 17.46 10.66 -7.97
C THR A 34 16.39 11.20 -8.90
N ALA A 35 15.30 10.44 -9.12
CA ALA A 35 14.23 10.82 -10.03
C ALA A 35 13.22 11.79 -9.38
N LEU A 36 13.15 11.81 -8.05
CA LEU A 36 12.29 12.68 -7.26
C LEU A 36 13.14 13.67 -6.48
N SER A 37 12.69 14.92 -6.38
CA SER A 37 13.26 15.87 -5.42
C SER A 37 12.97 15.42 -3.99
N MET A 38 13.78 15.86 -3.02
CA MET A 38 13.57 15.55 -1.61
C MET A 38 12.15 15.90 -1.13
N ASP A 39 11.62 17.07 -1.53
CA ASP A 39 10.22 17.45 -1.21
C ASP A 39 9.20 16.43 -1.74
N LYS A 40 9.35 15.98 -2.99
CA LYS A 40 8.45 14.98 -3.58
C LYS A 40 8.55 13.64 -2.86
N LEU A 41 9.76 13.24 -2.47
CA LEU A 41 10.00 12.00 -1.74
C LEU A 41 9.35 12.03 -0.35
N GLU A 42 9.48 13.14 0.39
CA GLU A 42 8.85 13.29 1.71
C GLU A 42 7.32 13.33 1.63
N ARG A 43 6.77 14.00 0.61
CA ARG A 43 5.32 13.99 0.37
C ARG A 43 4.80 12.60 0.01
N LEU A 44 5.56 11.83 -0.76
CA LEU A 44 5.23 10.45 -1.09
C LEU A 44 5.23 9.56 0.17
N LYS A 45 6.29 9.63 1.00
CA LYS A 45 6.37 8.90 2.28
C LYS A 45 5.17 9.21 3.16
N ARG A 46 4.85 10.51 3.34
CA ARG A 46 3.68 10.95 4.11
C ARG A 46 2.39 10.38 3.55
N TRP A 47 2.18 10.42 2.24
CA TRP A 47 0.97 9.90 1.62
C TRP A 47 0.79 8.40 1.87
N CYS A 48 1.88 7.61 1.78
CA CYS A 48 1.87 6.18 2.04
C CYS A 48 1.57 5.85 3.52
N LEU A 49 2.18 6.58 4.45
CA LEU A 49 1.93 6.39 5.89
C LEU A 49 0.45 6.69 6.26
N MET A 50 -0.14 7.71 5.63
CA MET A 50 -1.56 8.07 5.80
C MET A 50 -2.54 7.08 5.14
N ARG A 51 -2.08 5.90 4.69
CA ARG A 51 -2.95 4.81 4.22
C ARG A 51 -3.29 3.82 5.31
N GLN A 52 -2.54 3.78 6.40
CA GLN A 52 -2.90 2.93 7.51
C GLN A 52 -4.11 3.50 8.25
N THR A 53 -5.12 2.66 8.47
CA THR A 53 -6.27 2.96 9.32
C THR A 53 -6.53 1.84 10.31
N ASP A 54 -6.46 0.60 9.82
CA ASP A 54 -6.54 -0.66 10.55
C ASP A 54 -5.63 -1.65 9.80
N GLY A 55 -6.00 -1.98 8.56
CA GLY A 55 -5.07 -2.35 7.51
C GLY A 55 -4.65 -1.12 6.71
N PHE A 56 -4.53 -1.30 5.39
CA PHE A 56 -4.25 -0.20 4.47
C PHE A 56 -5.38 0.00 3.47
N GLN A 57 -5.76 1.25 3.25
CA GLN A 57 -6.62 1.65 2.14
C GLN A 57 -5.79 2.02 0.91
N GLY A 58 -6.33 1.79 -0.29
CA GLY A 58 -5.63 2.15 -1.53
C GLY A 58 -5.59 3.64 -1.83
N ARG A 59 -6.55 4.40 -1.29
CA ARG A 59 -6.79 5.83 -1.57
C ARG A 59 -7.50 6.49 -0.37
N PRO A 60 -7.38 7.81 -0.16
CA PRO A 60 -8.01 8.45 0.99
C PRO A 60 -9.54 8.28 0.98
N GLY A 61 -10.11 7.96 2.14
CA GLY A 61 -11.56 7.84 2.32
C GLY A 61 -12.16 6.55 1.73
N LYS A 62 -11.34 5.53 1.46
CA LYS A 62 -11.79 4.20 1.03
C LYS A 62 -11.58 3.19 2.16
N PRO A 63 -12.36 2.10 2.20
CA PRO A 63 -12.10 1.03 3.15
C PRO A 63 -10.72 0.40 2.94
N SER A 64 -10.16 -0.15 4.01
CA SER A 64 -9.00 -1.03 3.93
C SER A 64 -9.30 -2.28 3.12
N ASP A 65 -8.25 -2.83 2.54
CA ASP A 65 -8.30 -4.01 1.70
C ASP A 65 -6.97 -4.77 1.85
N THR A 66 -7.04 -6.07 2.14
CA THR A 66 -5.89 -6.94 2.48
C THR A 66 -4.73 -6.77 1.52
N CYS A 67 -4.98 -6.66 0.21
CA CYS A 67 -3.88 -6.59 -0.75
C CYS A 67 -3.01 -5.33 -0.61
N TYR A 68 -3.50 -4.26 0.03
CA TYR A 68 -2.69 -3.08 0.31
C TYR A 68 -1.71 -3.28 1.47
N SER A 69 -1.85 -4.32 2.28
CA SER A 69 -0.80 -4.75 3.21
C SER A 69 0.48 -5.08 2.44
N PHE A 70 0.38 -5.60 1.21
CA PHE A 70 1.49 -5.63 0.26
C PHE A 70 1.70 -4.30 -0.46
N TRP A 71 0.71 -3.77 -1.20
CA TRP A 71 0.98 -2.63 -2.10
C TRP A 71 1.51 -1.40 -1.37
N ILE A 72 0.95 -1.06 -0.21
CA ILE A 72 1.45 0.04 0.61
C ILE A 72 2.62 -0.43 1.49
N GLY A 73 2.52 -1.58 2.16
CA GLY A 73 3.58 -2.06 3.06
C GLY A 73 4.93 -2.23 2.37
N ALA A 74 4.95 -2.83 1.17
CA ALA A 74 6.15 -2.96 0.36
C ALA A 74 6.66 -1.59 -0.12
N THR A 75 5.78 -0.65 -0.46
CA THR A 75 6.17 0.73 -0.80
C THR A 75 6.83 1.43 0.39
N LEU A 76 6.27 1.30 1.60
CA LEU A 76 6.87 1.85 2.82
C LEU A 76 8.25 1.23 3.09
N ARG A 77 8.42 -0.06 2.81
CA ARG A 77 9.71 -0.75 2.93
C ARG A 77 10.74 -0.24 1.93
N LEU A 78 10.37 -0.06 0.67
CA LEU A 78 11.26 0.51 -0.36
C LEU A 78 11.64 1.96 -0.08
N LEU A 79 10.78 2.70 0.62
CA LEU A 79 11.01 4.07 1.06
C LEU A 79 11.70 4.17 2.43
N GLU A 80 12.02 3.03 3.07
CA GLU A 80 12.70 2.93 4.36
C GLU A 80 11.98 3.64 5.52
N VAL A 81 10.64 3.61 5.49
CA VAL A 81 9.76 4.27 6.48
C VAL A 81 8.74 3.33 7.12
N GLN A 82 8.84 2.02 6.91
CA GLN A 82 7.91 1.03 7.48
C GLN A 82 7.86 1.03 9.02
N GLN A 83 8.92 1.51 9.69
CA GLN A 83 8.96 1.65 11.15
C GLN A 83 7.98 2.70 11.69
N PHE A 84 7.39 3.52 10.83
CA PHE A 84 6.38 4.52 11.19
C PHE A 84 4.94 4.05 10.94
N SER A 85 4.74 2.81 10.47
CA SER A 85 3.44 2.12 10.47
C SER A 85 3.32 1.18 11.66
N ASP A 86 2.09 0.86 12.06
CA ASP A 86 1.79 -0.12 13.11
C ASP A 86 1.72 -1.54 12.52
N PRO A 87 2.73 -2.41 12.77
CA PRO A 87 2.73 -3.75 12.20
C PRO A 87 1.71 -4.69 12.86
N GLU A 88 1.36 -4.47 14.14
CA GLU A 88 0.43 -5.34 14.86
C GLU A 88 -1.00 -5.08 14.41
N GLU A 89 -1.40 -3.81 14.26
CA GLU A 89 -2.72 -3.44 13.76
C GLU A 89 -2.96 -4.01 12.34
N ASN A 90 -1.97 -3.89 11.46
CA ASN A 90 -2.06 -4.45 10.12
C ASN A 90 -2.08 -5.99 10.14
N ARG A 91 -1.31 -6.63 11.02
CA ARG A 91 -1.33 -8.09 11.20
C ARG A 91 -2.70 -8.57 11.64
N ASP A 92 -3.30 -7.91 12.63
CA ASP A 92 -4.63 -8.24 13.13
C ASP A 92 -5.69 -8.04 12.06
N PHE A 93 -5.61 -6.95 11.27
CA PHE A 93 -6.48 -6.75 10.11
C PHE A 93 -6.39 -7.90 9.10
N VAL A 94 -5.19 -8.29 8.68
CA VAL A 94 -4.99 -9.39 7.71
C VAL A 94 -5.50 -10.72 8.27
N LEU A 95 -5.22 -11.04 9.53
CA LEU A 95 -5.71 -12.29 10.14
C LEU A 95 -7.24 -12.31 10.26
N ASN A 96 -7.89 -11.16 10.43
CA ASN A 96 -9.34 -11.05 10.42
C ASN A 96 -9.98 -11.27 9.03
N THR A 97 -9.20 -11.26 7.94
CA THR A 97 -9.70 -11.59 6.59
C THR A 97 -9.44 -13.04 6.18
N GLN A 98 -8.87 -13.86 7.07
CA GLN A 98 -8.64 -15.28 6.83
C GLN A 98 -9.95 -16.07 6.81
N ASP A 99 -10.17 -16.87 5.75
CA ASP A 99 -11.24 -17.86 5.75
C ASP A 99 -10.79 -19.09 6.54
N THR A 100 -11.37 -19.27 7.72
CA THR A 100 -11.03 -20.38 8.64
C THR A 100 -11.61 -21.73 8.22
N ARG A 101 -12.49 -21.78 7.21
CA ARG A 101 -13.15 -23.01 6.75
C ARG A 101 -12.47 -23.61 5.54
N ILE A 102 -12.19 -22.78 4.52
CA ILE A 102 -11.59 -23.24 3.26
C ILE A 102 -10.15 -22.74 3.06
N GLY A 103 -9.67 -21.84 3.91
CA GLY A 103 -8.36 -21.23 3.79
C GLY A 103 -8.32 -20.05 2.82
N GLY A 104 -7.15 -19.41 2.77
CA GLY A 104 -6.92 -18.18 2.02
C GLY A 104 -7.36 -16.93 2.78
N PHE A 105 -7.06 -15.78 2.18
CA PHE A 105 -7.43 -14.46 2.68
C PHE A 105 -8.35 -13.77 1.67
N ALA A 106 -9.28 -13.00 2.21
CA ALA A 106 -10.22 -12.21 1.44
C ALA A 106 -9.81 -10.74 1.43
N LYS A 107 -10.52 -9.92 0.66
CA LYS A 107 -10.35 -8.47 0.64
C LYS A 107 -10.58 -7.81 2.01
N SER A 108 -11.65 -8.22 2.68
CA SER A 108 -12.11 -7.66 3.95
C SER A 108 -12.85 -8.74 4.74
N TYR A 109 -13.18 -8.44 6.00
CA TYR A 109 -14.02 -9.31 6.82
C TYR A 109 -15.30 -9.74 6.10
N ASP A 110 -15.66 -11.01 6.24
CA ASP A 110 -16.87 -11.64 5.69
C ASP A 110 -17.02 -11.52 4.16
N THR A 111 -15.90 -11.50 3.44
CA THR A 111 -15.87 -11.62 1.98
C THR A 111 -15.19 -12.92 1.56
N ARG A 112 -15.43 -13.34 0.31
CA ARG A 112 -14.87 -14.60 -0.20
C ARG A 112 -13.36 -14.49 -0.41
N SER A 113 -12.60 -15.48 0.07
CA SER A 113 -11.16 -15.57 -0.21
C SER A 113 -10.88 -15.84 -1.68
N ASP A 114 -9.75 -15.34 -2.16
CA ASP A 114 -9.28 -15.57 -3.52
C ASP A 114 -7.74 -15.64 -3.59
N PRO A 115 -7.17 -16.17 -4.69
CA PRO A 115 -5.72 -16.33 -4.81
C PRO A 115 -4.95 -15.02 -4.75
N LEU A 116 -5.53 -13.88 -5.16
CA LEU A 116 -4.84 -12.60 -5.18
C LEU A 116 -4.66 -12.07 -3.76
N HIS A 117 -5.74 -11.97 -2.98
CA HIS A 117 -5.67 -11.49 -1.59
C HIS A 117 -4.99 -12.50 -0.67
N THR A 118 -4.96 -13.79 -1.05
CA THR A 118 -4.17 -14.80 -0.32
C THR A 118 -2.66 -14.63 -0.52
N TYR A 119 -2.25 -14.16 -1.69
CA TYR A 119 -0.83 -14.01 -2.03
C TYR A 119 -0.24 -12.66 -1.56
N LEU A 120 -1.04 -11.60 -1.59
CA LEU A 120 -0.64 -10.22 -1.29
C LEU A 120 -0.99 -9.82 0.14
#